data_AF-A0A6J4Q2V2-F1
#
_entry.id   AF-A0A6J4Q2V2-F1
#
_cell.length_a   1.000
_cell.length_b   1.000
_cell.length_c   1.000
_cell.angle_alpha   90.00
_cell.angle_beta   90.00
_cell.angle_gamma   90.00
#
_symmetry.space_group_name_H-M   'P 1'
#
loop_
_entity.id
_entity.type
_entity.pdbx_description
1 polymer ?
#
loop_
_entity_poly.entity_id
_entity_poly.type
_entity_poly.pdbx_seq_one_letter_code
_entity_poly.pdbx_strand_id
1 'polypeptide(L)'
;EICEFLGQQEDKEWQEHKDEDLSLPLPLPLPSPYRPGYRLAIIGLLIGLACLSKYHGLALGFGLIGFCLTSPRYRAALLSPWTLASLGLFTLAILPIVIWNAQHDWVSLRFQSGRAVPDRGYSFLDLLVTFLVGVGYLFPAFGFPLWWVSGKAAIESINRRRSAKTQRSRGAEEQESRGGKSKETENLPLSSSKTAFILWLSLPLMLTFTLMGGYRAILPTWAMPGFWSATLLLGQQAASWQQRSPKGVKRWLWGSGWAVTSVLLLLLLHLTLGTLQKPSRYALLGGFLTPSNDASTQLIDIQQLRQGFASPLLTAAMSQVNFVFTNDLFLAGQVGMAIAPLQPKPITCFDQDLRGFAFWSTPDQWVGQDGLLVTSALQSSRTLKQYQTYFQTIQKVADLPIRRGGAIVQVIEVYQCQQLLKPYPRPYGQS
;
A
#
# COMPACT_ATOMS: atom_id res chain seq x y z
N GLU A 1 5.02 23.49 7.03
CA GLU A 1 4.30 23.28 5.75
C GLU A 1 2.82 22.81 5.87
N ILE A 2 2.45 21.59 6.30
CA ILE A 2 1.01 21.21 6.39
C ILE A 2 0.23 21.99 7.47
N CYS A 3 0.86 22.36 8.59
CA CYS A 3 0.23 23.19 9.62
C CYS A 3 0.24 24.69 9.27
N GLU A 4 1.22 25.18 8.50
CA GLU A 4 1.24 26.57 7.99
C GLU A 4 0.18 26.79 6.92
N PHE A 5 -0.17 25.74 6.16
CA PHE A 5 -1.31 25.75 5.26
C PHE A 5 -2.67 25.81 6.01
N LEU A 6 -2.70 25.91 7.34
CA LEU A 6 -3.94 26.03 8.13
C LEU A 6 -3.97 27.22 9.09
N GLY A 7 -2.93 28.03 9.18
CA GLY A 7 -2.91 29.17 10.11
C GLY A 7 -1.75 30.11 9.86
N GLN A 8 -1.96 31.12 9.03
CA GLN A 8 -1.15 32.33 9.03
C GLN A 8 -2.04 33.45 9.52
N GLN A 9 -2.04 33.69 10.84
CA GLN A 9 -2.48 34.98 11.38
C GLN A 9 -1.94 35.29 12.79
N GLU A 10 -1.20 34.39 13.44
CA GLU A 10 -0.74 34.61 14.84
C GLU A 10 0.65 35.26 14.99
N ASP A 11 1.50 35.30 13.96
CA ASP A 11 2.92 35.67 14.14
C ASP A 11 3.26 37.16 13.96
N LYS A 12 2.29 38.04 13.61
CA LYS A 12 2.59 39.47 13.37
C LYS A 12 2.35 40.41 14.55
N GLU A 13 1.62 39.99 15.59
CA GLU A 13 1.27 40.88 16.72
C GLU A 13 2.30 40.86 17.88
N TRP A 14 3.26 39.92 17.89
CA TRP A 14 4.15 39.71 19.04
C TRP A 14 5.42 40.58 19.09
N GLN A 15 5.63 41.51 18.14
CA GLN A 15 6.84 42.34 18.12
C GLN A 15 6.68 43.79 18.59
N GLU A 16 5.47 44.27 18.92
CA GLU A 16 5.27 45.71 19.21
C GLU A 16 4.98 46.09 20.67
N HIS A 17 4.85 45.14 21.60
CA HIS A 17 4.64 45.47 23.02
C HIS A 17 5.75 44.94 23.92
N LYS A 18 6.88 45.63 23.89
CA LYS A 18 7.82 45.69 25.01
C LYS A 18 7.74 47.10 25.59
N ASP A 19 7.11 47.16 26.76
CA ASP A 19 7.14 48.22 27.77
C ASP A 19 5.72 48.66 28.16
N GLU A 20 5.53 48.67 29.49
CA GLU A 20 4.40 49.14 30.30
C GLU A 20 3.25 48.17 30.67
N ASP A 21 2.97 48.21 31.98
CA ASP A 21 1.90 47.64 32.80
C ASP A 21 1.88 46.15 33.21
N LEU A 22 2.28 45.95 34.48
CA LEU A 22 1.89 44.85 35.37
C LEU A 22 0.38 44.94 35.70
N SER A 23 -0.47 44.70 34.71
CA SER A 23 -1.87 44.34 34.92
C SER A 23 -2.03 42.83 34.80
N LEU A 24 -2.91 42.25 35.62
CA LEU A 24 -3.26 40.82 35.65
C LEU A 24 -3.34 40.25 34.22
N PRO A 25 -2.80 39.04 33.96
CA PRO A 25 -2.80 38.49 32.61
C PRO A 25 -4.23 38.45 32.09
N LEU A 26 -4.50 39.25 31.04
CA LEU A 26 -5.74 39.22 30.27
C LEU A 26 -6.06 37.75 29.94
N PRO A 27 -7.32 37.30 30.11
CA PRO A 27 -7.68 35.94 29.75
C PRO A 27 -7.28 35.71 28.30
N LEU A 28 -6.46 34.68 28.06
CA LEU A 28 -6.02 34.28 26.72
C LEU A 28 -7.21 34.32 25.76
N PRO A 29 -7.10 35.00 24.60
CA PRO A 29 -8.20 35.11 23.66
C PRO A 29 -8.70 33.71 23.32
N LEU A 30 -10.02 33.52 23.41
CA LEU A 30 -10.65 32.25 23.05
C LEU A 30 -10.19 31.88 21.63
N PRO A 31 -9.73 30.65 21.39
CA PRO A 31 -9.18 30.27 20.09
C PRO A 31 -10.20 30.54 19.00
N SER A 32 -9.81 31.31 17.98
CA SER A 32 -10.70 31.75 16.92
C SER A 32 -11.41 30.55 16.25
N PRO A 33 -12.71 30.66 15.94
CA PRO A 33 -13.42 29.58 15.27
C PRO A 33 -12.76 29.29 13.92
N TYR A 34 -12.65 28.01 13.56
CA TYR A 34 -12.11 27.63 12.26
C TYR A 34 -12.99 28.22 11.15
N ARG A 35 -12.37 28.93 10.21
CA ARG A 35 -13.04 29.48 9.03
C ARG A 35 -12.73 28.61 7.82
N PRO A 36 -13.73 27.88 7.28
CA PRO A 36 -13.57 27.11 6.05
C PRO A 36 -13.19 28.02 4.88
N GLY A 37 -12.28 27.56 4.03
CA GLY A 37 -11.80 28.30 2.86
C GLY A 37 -11.61 27.42 1.64
N TYR A 38 -11.17 28.02 0.53
CA TYR A 38 -10.90 27.35 -0.76
C TYR A 38 -9.97 26.14 -0.66
N ARG A 39 -9.15 26.08 0.40
CA ARG A 39 -8.30 24.94 0.75
C ARG A 39 -9.09 23.62 0.85
N LEU A 40 -10.35 23.65 1.32
CA LEU A 40 -11.20 22.45 1.34
C LEU A 40 -11.53 21.94 -0.07
N ALA A 41 -11.72 22.84 -1.03
CA ALA A 41 -11.96 22.48 -2.42
C ALA A 41 -10.72 21.78 -3.02
N ILE A 42 -9.53 22.34 -2.78
CA ILE A 42 -8.26 21.73 -3.18
C ILE A 42 -8.07 20.35 -2.55
N ILE A 43 -8.40 20.19 -1.26
CA ILE A 43 -8.34 18.89 -0.58
C ILE A 43 -9.25 17.86 -1.26
N GLY A 44 -10.46 18.24 -1.68
CA GLY A 44 -11.36 17.36 -2.42
C GLY A 44 -10.77 16.90 -3.75
N LEU A 45 -10.19 17.83 -4.51
CA LEU A 45 -9.46 17.52 -5.75
C LEU A 45 -8.30 16.54 -5.49
N LEU A 46 -7.47 16.81 -4.49
CA LEU A 46 -6.31 15.97 -4.16
C LEU A 46 -6.72 14.56 -3.69
N ILE A 47 -7.80 14.45 -2.92
CA ILE A 47 -8.37 13.13 -2.55
C ILE A 47 -8.87 12.41 -3.80
N GLY A 48 -9.51 13.12 -4.73
CA GLY A 48 -9.96 12.55 -6.00
C GLY A 48 -8.82 12.03 -6.86
N LEU A 49 -7.75 12.82 -7.01
CA LEU A 49 -6.52 12.39 -7.69
C LEU A 49 -5.82 11.24 -6.97
N ALA A 50 -5.82 11.22 -5.64
CA ALA A 50 -5.33 10.08 -4.88
C ALA A 50 -6.17 8.82 -5.16
N CYS A 51 -7.49 8.94 -5.29
CA CYS A 51 -8.38 7.85 -5.68
C CYS A 51 -8.10 7.35 -7.10
N LEU A 52 -7.76 8.28 -8.02
CA LEU A 52 -7.38 7.95 -9.39
C LEU A 52 -6.12 7.08 -9.45
N SER A 53 -5.15 7.35 -8.58
CA SER A 53 -3.95 6.52 -8.42
C SER A 53 -4.26 5.20 -7.70
N LYS A 54 -5.07 5.23 -6.64
CA LYS A 54 -5.45 4.05 -5.85
C LYS A 54 -6.73 4.29 -5.06
N TYR A 55 -7.70 3.37 -5.12
CA TYR A 55 -8.96 3.44 -4.36
C TYR A 55 -8.81 3.68 -2.84
N HIS A 56 -7.62 3.42 -2.27
CA HIS A 56 -7.32 3.74 -0.87
C HIS A 56 -7.41 5.24 -0.55
N GLY A 57 -7.33 6.12 -1.55
CA GLY A 57 -7.52 7.56 -1.38
C GLY A 57 -8.85 7.93 -0.70
N LEU A 58 -9.90 7.12 -0.88
CA LEU A 58 -11.21 7.32 -0.25
C LEU A 58 -11.11 7.29 1.28
N ALA A 59 -10.22 6.47 1.84
CA ALA A 59 -10.03 6.37 3.28
C ALA A 59 -9.51 7.68 3.89
N LEU A 60 -8.73 8.48 3.13
CA LEU A 60 -8.30 9.81 3.57
C LEU A 60 -9.49 10.77 3.69
N GLY A 61 -10.43 10.70 2.74
CA GLY A 61 -11.68 11.46 2.79
C GLY A 61 -12.54 11.08 3.99
N PHE A 62 -12.74 9.78 4.23
CA PHE A 62 -13.48 9.31 5.42
C PHE A 62 -12.79 9.69 6.72
N GLY A 63 -11.46 9.64 6.78
CA GLY A 63 -10.68 10.11 7.92
C GLY A 63 -10.91 11.61 8.19
N LEU A 64 -10.85 12.45 7.15
CA LEU A 64 -11.11 13.89 7.27
C LEU A 64 -12.54 14.18 7.77
N ILE A 65 -13.54 13.48 7.23
CA ILE A 65 -14.93 13.60 7.68
C ILE A 65 -15.05 13.18 9.15
N GLY A 66 -14.49 12.05 9.55
CA GLY A 66 -14.49 11.58 10.93
C GLY A 66 -13.82 12.56 11.89
N PHE A 67 -12.71 13.17 11.47
CA PHE A 67 -12.06 14.25 12.21
C PHE A 67 -12.99 15.45 12.40
N CYS A 68 -13.58 15.97 11.33
CA CYS A 68 -14.49 17.12 11.38
C CYS A 68 -15.73 16.84 12.25
N LEU A 69 -16.34 15.65 12.14
CA LEU A 69 -17.50 15.26 12.95
C LEU A 69 -17.17 15.24 14.45
N THR A 70 -15.98 14.74 14.80
CA THR A 70 -15.57 14.57 16.19
C THR A 70 -14.82 15.75 16.79
N SER A 71 -14.55 16.80 16.01
CA SER A 71 -13.87 18.02 16.47
C SER A 71 -14.82 19.22 16.37
N PRO A 72 -15.43 19.68 17.48
CA PRO A 72 -16.42 20.76 17.46
C PRO A 72 -15.94 22.01 16.73
N ARG A 73 -14.65 22.35 16.85
CA ARG A 73 -14.02 23.49 16.17
C ARG A 73 -14.10 23.40 14.64
N TYR A 74 -14.01 22.19 14.06
CA TYR A 74 -13.92 21.99 12.61
C TYR A 74 -15.23 21.48 11.98
N ARG A 75 -16.31 21.30 12.75
CA ARG A 75 -17.62 20.88 12.21
C ARG A 75 -18.16 21.83 11.17
N ALA A 76 -17.88 23.13 11.31
CA ALA A 76 -18.28 24.16 10.35
C ALA A 76 -17.71 23.89 8.94
N ALA A 77 -16.62 23.13 8.80
CA ALA A 77 -16.11 22.70 7.51
C ALA A 77 -17.17 21.92 6.73
N LEU A 78 -17.86 20.98 7.37
CA LEU A 78 -18.83 20.09 6.71
C LEU A 78 -20.05 20.82 6.15
N LEU A 79 -20.38 21.98 6.73
CA LEU A 79 -21.52 22.81 6.32
C LEU A 79 -21.11 23.97 5.39
N SER A 80 -19.83 24.09 5.06
CA SER A 80 -19.33 25.19 4.24
C SER A 80 -19.67 25.01 2.76
N PRO A 81 -19.94 26.11 2.02
CA PRO A 81 -19.95 26.10 0.55
C PRO A 81 -18.67 25.51 -0.06
N TRP A 82 -17.52 25.65 0.62
CA TRP A 82 -16.27 25.06 0.17
C TRP A 82 -16.26 23.53 0.22
N THR A 83 -17.12 22.90 1.04
CA THR A 83 -17.31 21.45 1.03
C THR A 83 -18.13 21.01 -0.18
N LEU A 84 -19.09 21.81 -0.64
CA LEU A 84 -19.75 21.55 -1.93
C LEU A 84 -18.75 21.64 -3.09
N ALA A 85 -17.89 22.67 -3.09
CA ALA A 85 -16.81 22.78 -4.07
C ALA A 85 -15.82 21.59 -3.98
N SER A 86 -15.51 21.12 -2.76
CA SER A 86 -14.70 19.93 -2.50
C SER A 86 -15.30 18.67 -3.12
N LEU A 87 -16.59 18.42 -2.88
CA LEU A 87 -17.32 17.28 -3.44
C LEU A 87 -17.41 17.38 -4.97
N GLY A 88 -17.62 18.58 -5.52
CA GLY A 88 -17.65 18.82 -6.97
C GLY A 88 -16.30 18.49 -7.62
N LEU A 89 -15.19 19.02 -7.09
CA LEU A 89 -13.85 18.75 -7.60
C LEU A 89 -13.41 17.30 -7.39
N PHE A 90 -13.77 16.70 -6.26
CA PHE A 90 -13.56 15.27 -6.02
C PHE A 90 -14.26 14.42 -7.09
N THR A 91 -15.55 14.70 -7.32
CA THR A 91 -16.37 13.97 -8.32
C THR A 91 -15.79 14.13 -9.71
N LEU A 92 -15.41 15.34 -10.09
CA LEU A 92 -14.77 15.62 -11.38
C LEU A 92 -13.47 14.82 -11.54
N ALA A 93 -12.64 14.76 -10.50
CA ALA A 93 -11.37 14.04 -10.53
C ALA A 93 -11.52 12.51 -10.65
N ILE A 94 -12.52 11.93 -10.00
CA ILE A 94 -12.78 10.47 -10.08
C ILE A 94 -13.63 10.08 -11.30
N LEU A 95 -14.17 11.05 -12.03
CA LEU A 95 -15.08 10.82 -13.15
C LEU A 95 -14.54 9.84 -14.20
N PRO A 96 -13.24 9.87 -14.59
CA PRO A 96 -12.70 8.90 -15.55
C PRO A 96 -12.85 7.44 -15.09
N ILE A 97 -12.65 7.16 -13.79
CA ILE A 97 -12.83 5.81 -13.24
C ILE A 97 -14.30 5.40 -13.26
N VAL A 98 -15.19 6.31 -12.90
CA VAL A 98 -16.63 6.04 -12.85
C VAL A 98 -17.17 5.75 -14.25
N ILE A 99 -16.85 6.60 -15.23
CA ILE A 99 -17.26 6.41 -16.63
C ILE A 99 -16.70 5.10 -17.18
N TRP A 100 -15.39 4.86 -16.99
CA TRP A 100 -14.77 3.63 -17.50
C TRP A 100 -15.39 2.38 -16.88
N ASN A 101 -15.65 2.37 -15.57
CA ASN A 101 -16.30 1.22 -14.93
C ASN A 101 -17.75 1.04 -15.41
N ALA A 102 -18.51 2.12 -15.58
CA ALA A 102 -19.88 2.04 -16.09
C ALA A 102 -19.92 1.42 -17.50
N GLN A 103 -18.89 1.64 -18.31
CA GLN A 103 -18.74 1.06 -19.65
C GLN A 103 -18.19 -0.38 -19.64
N HIS A 104 -17.69 -0.88 -18.52
CA HIS A 104 -17.02 -2.19 -18.40
C HIS A 104 -17.57 -3.00 -17.22
N ASP A 105 -18.90 -3.00 -17.05
CA ASP A 105 -19.63 -3.81 -16.06
C ASP A 105 -19.13 -3.67 -14.61
N TRP A 106 -18.59 -2.50 -14.27
CA TRP A 106 -18.01 -2.22 -12.96
C TRP A 106 -16.91 -3.19 -12.54
N VAL A 107 -16.21 -3.78 -13.50
CA VAL A 107 -15.23 -4.86 -13.31
C VAL A 107 -14.20 -4.54 -12.23
N SER A 108 -13.67 -3.32 -12.21
CA SER A 108 -12.64 -2.97 -11.23
C SER A 108 -13.23 -2.86 -9.81
N LEU A 109 -14.44 -2.30 -9.65
CA LEU A 109 -15.10 -2.22 -8.34
C LEU A 109 -15.54 -3.61 -7.83
N ARG A 110 -16.04 -4.48 -8.72
CA ARG A 110 -16.33 -5.89 -8.40
C ARG A 110 -15.07 -6.62 -7.93
N PHE A 111 -13.97 -6.44 -8.64
CA PHE A 111 -12.68 -7.00 -8.24
C PHE A 111 -12.25 -6.50 -6.86
N GLN A 112 -12.32 -5.18 -6.59
CA GLN A 112 -11.93 -4.63 -5.29
C GLN A 112 -12.83 -5.09 -4.14
N SER A 113 -14.15 -5.12 -4.36
CA SER A 113 -15.12 -5.54 -3.33
C SER A 113 -15.04 -7.04 -3.01
N GLY A 114 -14.76 -7.91 -4.00
CA GLY A 114 -14.47 -9.32 -3.75
C GLY A 114 -13.26 -9.53 -2.82
N ARG A 115 -12.31 -8.57 -2.81
CA ARG A 115 -11.16 -8.57 -1.88
C ARG A 115 -11.48 -8.08 -0.47
N ALA A 116 -12.72 -7.72 -0.17
CA ALA A 116 -13.18 -7.43 1.19
C ALA A 116 -13.95 -8.60 1.83
N VAL A 117 -14.50 -9.51 1.01
CA VAL A 117 -15.31 -10.66 1.47
C VAL A 117 -14.47 -11.66 2.26
N PRO A 118 -14.96 -12.23 3.37
CA PRO A 118 -14.27 -13.32 4.06
C PRO A 118 -14.08 -14.55 3.17
N ASP A 119 -12.86 -15.09 3.12
CA ASP A 119 -12.55 -16.36 2.42
C ASP A 119 -12.42 -17.55 3.37
N ARG A 120 -12.38 -17.29 4.69
CA ARG A 120 -12.35 -18.27 5.78
C ARG A 120 -13.02 -17.70 7.03
N GLY A 121 -13.19 -18.56 8.05
CA GLY A 121 -13.68 -18.14 9.37
C GLY A 121 -12.72 -17.18 10.08
N TYR A 122 -13.23 -16.42 11.07
CA TYR A 122 -12.42 -15.46 11.81
C TYR A 122 -11.48 -16.17 12.79
N SER A 123 -10.20 -15.84 12.74
CA SER A 123 -9.11 -16.43 13.52
C SER A 123 -8.30 -15.34 14.21
N PHE A 124 -8.31 -15.36 15.55
CA PHE A 124 -7.49 -14.45 16.36
C PHE A 124 -6.00 -14.70 16.19
N LEU A 125 -5.61 -15.95 15.86
CA LEU A 125 -4.22 -16.28 15.56
C LEU A 125 -3.77 -15.61 14.26
N ASP A 126 -4.59 -15.66 13.21
CA ASP A 126 -4.30 -14.99 11.93
C ASP A 126 -4.27 -13.47 12.07
N LEU A 127 -5.15 -12.91 12.92
CA LEU A 127 -5.11 -11.51 13.30
C LEU A 127 -3.76 -11.14 13.95
N LEU A 128 -3.31 -11.93 14.93
CA LEU A 128 -2.03 -11.72 15.61
C LEU A 128 -0.85 -11.85 14.63
N VAL A 129 -0.87 -12.86 13.76
CA VAL A 129 0.14 -13.03 12.71
C VAL A 129 0.14 -11.82 11.79
N THR A 130 -1.02 -11.34 11.35
CA THR A 130 -1.12 -10.14 10.49
C THR A 130 -0.53 -8.91 11.16
N PHE A 131 -0.83 -8.71 12.45
CA PHE A 131 -0.23 -7.64 13.25
C PHE A 131 1.29 -7.76 13.33
N LEU A 132 1.82 -8.94 13.68
CA LEU A 132 3.25 -9.18 13.82
C LEU A 132 4.00 -9.07 12.49
N VAL A 133 3.41 -9.52 11.39
CA VAL A 133 3.93 -9.32 10.04
C VAL A 133 3.97 -7.83 9.70
N GLY A 134 2.94 -7.06 10.06
CA GLY A 134 2.95 -5.60 9.92
C GLY A 134 4.07 -4.93 10.72
N VAL A 135 4.31 -5.37 11.97
CA VAL A 135 5.42 -4.90 12.80
C VAL A 135 6.78 -5.28 12.20
N GLY A 136 6.93 -6.51 11.71
CA GLY A 136 8.14 -6.98 11.04
C GLY A 136 8.43 -6.18 9.76
N TYR A 137 7.39 -5.91 8.96
CA TYR A 137 7.47 -5.10 7.74
C TYR A 137 7.95 -3.67 8.02
N LEU A 138 7.47 -3.06 9.11
CA LEU A 138 7.91 -1.73 9.55
C LEU A 138 9.28 -1.73 10.23
N PHE A 139 9.93 -2.89 10.35
CA PHE A 139 11.03 -3.18 11.25
C PHE A 139 10.61 -3.06 12.73
N PRO A 140 10.85 -4.07 13.59
CA PRO A 140 10.32 -4.10 14.97
C PRO A 140 10.64 -2.85 15.80
N ALA A 141 11.82 -2.26 15.58
CA ALA A 141 12.24 -1.04 16.27
C ALA A 141 11.40 0.20 15.93
N PHE A 142 10.65 0.21 14.82
CA PHE A 142 9.67 1.26 14.52
C PHE A 142 8.23 0.75 14.66
N GLY A 143 7.95 -0.48 14.25
CA GLY A 143 6.61 -1.07 14.30
C GLY A 143 6.00 -1.07 15.70
N PHE A 144 6.73 -1.55 16.72
CA PHE A 144 6.22 -1.55 18.09
C PHE A 144 6.02 -0.14 18.66
N PRO A 145 7.00 0.79 18.59
CA PRO A 145 6.80 2.17 19.01
C PRO A 145 5.64 2.87 18.29
N LEU A 146 5.47 2.63 16.98
CA LEU A 146 4.40 3.26 16.19
C LEU A 146 3.01 2.86 16.70
N TRP A 147 2.78 1.56 16.91
CA TRP A 147 1.53 1.05 17.48
C TRP A 147 1.31 1.54 18.91
N TRP A 148 2.34 1.50 19.74
CA TRP A 148 2.28 1.99 21.12
C TRP A 148 1.89 3.47 21.19
N VAL A 149 2.59 4.33 20.44
CA VAL A 149 2.35 5.77 20.44
C VAL A 149 0.98 6.11 19.87
N SER A 150 0.56 5.43 18.80
CA SER A 150 -0.78 5.62 18.23
C SER A 150 -1.87 5.21 19.20
N GLY A 151 -1.72 4.05 19.88
CA GLY A 151 -2.65 3.57 20.88
C GLY A 151 -2.74 4.49 22.11
N LYS A 152 -1.59 4.91 22.64
CA LYS A 152 -1.52 5.87 23.76
C LYS A 152 -2.21 7.19 23.40
N ALA A 153 -1.89 7.77 22.23
CA ALA A 153 -2.51 9.00 21.77
C ALA A 153 -4.03 8.87 21.58
N ALA A 154 -4.51 7.71 21.13
CA ALA A 154 -5.93 7.42 20.99
C ALA A 154 -6.64 7.35 22.35
N ILE A 155 -6.09 6.60 23.31
CA ILE A 155 -6.64 6.47 24.67
C ILE A 155 -6.70 7.83 25.36
N GLU A 156 -5.63 8.62 25.27
CA GLU A 156 -5.60 9.96 25.84
C GLU A 156 -6.62 10.90 25.18
N SER A 157 -6.77 10.83 23.85
CA SER A 157 -7.78 11.61 23.12
C SER A 157 -9.21 11.26 23.57
N ILE A 158 -9.50 9.98 23.83
CA ILE A 158 -10.79 9.52 24.36
C ILE A 158 -10.99 9.99 25.80
N ASN A 159 -10.00 9.82 26.67
CA ASN A 159 -10.09 10.20 28.09
C ASN A 159 -10.28 11.70 28.28
N ARG A 160 -9.59 12.54 27.49
CA ARG A 160 -9.78 14.00 27.51
C ARG A 160 -11.19 14.41 27.11
N ARG A 161 -11.78 13.78 26.08
CA ARG A 161 -13.16 14.03 25.66
C ARG A 161 -14.18 13.64 26.73
N ARG A 162 -13.96 12.51 27.42
CA ARG A 162 -14.80 12.08 28.55
C ARG A 162 -14.71 13.07 29.71
N SER A 163 -13.49 13.44 30.12
CA SER A 163 -13.26 14.39 31.22
C SER A 163 -13.90 15.76 30.93
N ALA A 164 -13.73 16.29 29.72
CA ALA A 164 -14.35 17.55 29.31
C ALA A 164 -15.89 17.49 29.34
N LYS A 165 -16.50 16.35 28.96
CA LYS A 165 -17.96 16.16 29.06
C LYS A 165 -18.42 16.13 30.52
N THR A 166 -17.68 15.45 31.40
CA THR A 166 -17.97 15.35 32.84
C THR A 166 -17.77 16.69 33.56
N GLN A 167 -16.75 17.47 33.23
CA GLN A 167 -16.57 18.82 33.77
C GLN A 167 -17.65 19.78 33.28
N ARG A 168 -18.14 19.63 32.04
CA ARG A 168 -19.26 20.44 31.53
C ARG A 168 -20.60 20.10 32.17
N SER A 169 -20.79 18.84 32.60
CA SER A 169 -22.00 18.43 33.33
C SER A 169 -21.93 18.82 34.81
N ARG A 170 -20.76 18.74 35.46
CA ARG A 170 -20.55 19.18 36.85
C ARG A 170 -20.47 20.70 37.02
N GLY A 171 -19.90 21.41 36.04
CA GLY A 171 -19.85 22.88 36.03
C GLY A 171 -21.20 23.57 35.80
N ALA A 172 -22.27 22.79 35.56
CA ALA A 172 -23.65 23.27 35.60
C ALA A 172 -24.30 23.10 37.00
N GLU A 173 -23.66 22.38 37.93
CA GLU A 173 -24.19 22.12 39.29
C GLU A 173 -23.29 22.64 40.43
N GLU A 174 -21.98 22.82 40.23
CA GLU A 174 -21.08 23.36 41.26
C GLU A 174 -20.23 24.50 40.71
N GLN A 175 -20.72 25.72 40.91
CA GLN A 175 -19.93 26.94 40.79
C GLN A 175 -19.53 27.45 42.18
N GLU A 176 -18.94 26.60 43.02
CA GLU A 176 -18.11 27.09 44.13
C GLU A 176 -17.22 25.99 44.73
N SER A 177 -15.97 26.37 44.95
CA SER A 177 -14.97 25.68 45.78
C SER A 177 -14.04 24.66 45.10
N ARG A 178 -12.77 24.93 45.38
CA ARG A 178 -11.57 24.09 45.35
C ARG A 178 -10.84 23.91 44.01
N GLY A 179 -9.80 24.75 43.91
CA GLY A 179 -8.61 24.50 43.13
C GLY A 179 -7.98 23.16 43.47
N GLY A 180 -8.14 22.21 42.56
CA GLY A 180 -7.37 20.98 42.50
C GLY A 180 -6.29 21.13 41.44
N LYS A 181 -5.02 21.02 41.84
CA LYS A 181 -3.87 20.91 40.93
C LYS A 181 -4.12 19.78 39.93
N SER A 182 -4.30 20.14 38.66
CA SER A 182 -4.36 19.14 37.59
C SER A 182 -2.96 18.52 37.43
N LYS A 183 -2.89 17.18 37.45
CA LYS A 183 -1.68 16.46 37.06
C LYS A 183 -1.41 16.79 35.59
N GLU A 184 -0.43 17.64 35.34
CA GLU A 184 0.09 17.91 34.01
C GLU A 184 0.41 16.58 33.35
N THR A 185 -0.36 16.27 32.31
CA THR A 185 -0.18 15.06 31.52
C THR A 185 1.06 15.29 30.67
N GLU A 186 2.20 14.90 31.22
CA GLU A 186 3.51 14.98 30.58
C GLU A 186 3.49 14.35 29.17
N ASN A 187 3.78 15.20 28.18
CA ASN A 187 4.19 14.92 26.81
C ASN A 187 3.09 14.56 25.80
N LEU A 188 2.54 15.60 25.15
CA LEU A 188 2.28 15.63 23.70
C LEU A 188 2.39 17.09 23.20
N PRO A 189 3.49 17.51 22.55
CA PRO A 189 3.67 18.89 22.03
C PRO A 189 2.79 19.28 20.81
N LEU A 190 1.75 18.51 20.48
CA LEU A 190 0.78 18.78 19.40
C LEU A 190 -0.54 19.17 20.05
N SER A 191 -1.23 20.16 19.51
CA SER A 191 -2.57 20.50 19.98
C SER A 191 -3.50 19.28 19.85
N SER A 192 -4.45 19.13 20.78
CA SER A 192 -5.41 18.01 20.78
C SER A 192 -6.10 17.78 19.43
N SER A 193 -6.33 18.86 18.67
CA SER A 193 -6.89 18.81 17.32
C SER A 193 -5.94 18.18 16.30
N LYS A 194 -4.64 18.50 16.33
CA LYS A 194 -3.65 17.92 15.41
C LYS A 194 -3.47 16.42 15.66
N THR A 195 -3.41 16.01 16.93
CA THR A 195 -3.36 14.59 17.30
C THR A 195 -4.62 13.85 16.82
N ALA A 196 -5.81 14.39 17.09
CA ALA A 196 -7.06 13.79 16.61
C ALA A 196 -7.11 13.68 15.08
N PHE A 197 -6.61 14.70 14.37
CA PHE A 197 -6.53 14.67 12.91
C PHE A 197 -5.63 13.54 12.41
N ILE A 198 -4.41 13.43 12.94
CA ILE A 198 -3.49 12.36 12.54
C ILE A 198 -4.08 10.98 12.85
N LEU A 199 -4.70 10.80 14.01
CA LEU A 199 -5.34 9.54 14.40
C LEU A 199 -6.47 9.13 13.44
N TRP A 200 -7.26 10.08 12.95
CA TRP A 200 -8.31 9.80 11.97
C TRP A 200 -7.79 9.46 10.58
N LEU A 201 -6.61 9.97 10.20
CA LEU A 201 -5.94 9.58 8.96
C LEU A 201 -5.19 8.24 9.09
N SER A 202 -4.80 7.85 10.30
CA SER A 202 -4.02 6.64 10.54
C SER A 202 -4.82 5.43 10.99
N LEU A 203 -5.51 5.52 12.13
CA LEU A 203 -6.09 4.38 12.83
C LEU A 203 -7.16 3.65 12.03
N PRO A 204 -8.11 4.31 11.33
CA PRO A 204 -9.10 3.58 10.55
C PRO A 204 -8.46 2.62 9.54
N LEU A 205 -7.38 3.05 8.86
CA LEU A 205 -6.65 2.23 7.92
C LEU A 205 -5.84 1.12 8.61
N MET A 206 -5.07 1.47 9.65
CA MET A 206 -4.28 0.51 10.41
C MET A 206 -5.17 -0.59 10.99
N LEU A 207 -6.24 -0.22 11.69
CA LEU A 207 -7.13 -1.16 12.35
C LEU A 207 -7.95 -1.97 11.35
N THR A 208 -8.51 -1.36 10.31
CA THR A 208 -9.34 -2.09 9.33
C THR A 208 -8.52 -3.21 8.70
N PHE A 209 -7.36 -2.90 8.13
CA PHE A 209 -6.56 -3.92 7.43
C PHE A 209 -5.95 -4.96 8.39
N THR A 210 -5.60 -4.57 9.61
CA THR A 210 -5.17 -5.56 10.62
C THR A 210 -6.34 -6.48 11.00
N LEU A 211 -7.52 -5.94 11.29
CA LEU A 211 -8.72 -6.72 11.66
C LEU A 211 -9.18 -7.65 10.54
N MET A 212 -9.07 -7.22 9.28
CA MET A 212 -9.36 -8.05 8.10
C MET A 212 -8.44 -9.28 8.02
N GLY A 213 -7.22 -9.18 8.55
CA GLY A 213 -6.26 -10.28 8.63
C GLY A 213 -6.79 -11.53 9.36
N GLY A 214 -7.74 -11.33 10.28
CA GLY A 214 -8.37 -12.43 11.01
C GLY A 214 -9.21 -13.35 10.12
N TYR A 215 -9.70 -12.89 8.97
CA TYR A 215 -10.59 -13.69 8.12
C TYR A 215 -10.11 -13.85 6.68
N ARG A 216 -8.97 -13.24 6.31
CA ARG A 216 -8.33 -13.40 5.00
C ARG A 216 -6.87 -12.98 5.04
N ALA A 217 -6.08 -13.42 4.07
CA ALA A 217 -4.72 -12.92 3.92
C ALA A 217 -4.71 -11.44 3.51
N ILE A 218 -3.94 -10.62 4.23
CA ILE A 218 -3.75 -9.20 3.94
C ILE A 218 -2.29 -8.91 3.66
N LEU A 219 -2.03 -8.22 2.55
CA LEU A 219 -0.68 -7.76 2.25
C LEU A 219 -0.31 -6.60 3.20
N PRO A 220 0.88 -6.61 3.82
CA PRO A 220 1.30 -5.56 4.76
C PRO A 220 1.25 -4.15 4.16
N THR A 221 1.37 -4.04 2.84
CA THR A 221 1.31 -2.79 2.09
C THR A 221 -0.06 -2.13 2.10
N TRP A 222 -1.14 -2.83 2.48
CA TRP A 222 -2.51 -2.26 2.50
C TRP A 222 -2.69 -1.27 3.66
N ALA A 223 -2.14 -1.58 4.84
CA ALA A 223 -2.16 -0.70 6.01
C ALA A 223 -1.18 0.49 5.91
N MET A 224 -0.30 0.49 4.90
CA MET A 224 0.81 1.43 4.78
C MET A 224 0.43 2.91 4.84
N PRO A 225 -0.63 3.39 4.16
CA PRO A 225 -0.97 4.81 4.24
C PRO A 225 -1.34 5.24 5.67
N GLY A 226 -1.95 4.34 6.45
CA GLY A 226 -2.25 4.58 7.85
C GLY A 226 -0.99 4.64 8.72
N PHE A 227 -0.06 3.69 8.52
CA PHE A 227 1.25 3.72 9.19
C PHE A 227 2.03 4.99 8.86
N TRP A 228 2.03 5.40 7.59
CA TRP A 228 2.70 6.62 7.14
C TRP A 228 2.17 7.86 7.88
N SER A 229 0.85 8.02 7.99
CA SER A 229 0.28 9.12 8.80
C SER A 229 0.65 9.04 10.28
N ALA A 230 0.65 7.84 10.87
CA ALA A 230 1.03 7.63 12.27
C ALA A 230 2.50 7.97 12.56
N THR A 231 3.39 7.95 11.56
CA THR A 231 4.80 8.30 11.77
C THR A 231 4.99 9.72 12.29
N LEU A 232 4.05 10.64 12.02
CA LEU A 232 4.07 12.00 12.56
C LEU A 232 3.91 12.00 14.09
N LEU A 233 3.05 11.13 14.63
CA LEU A 233 2.91 10.96 16.09
C LEU A 233 4.17 10.33 16.68
N LEU A 234 4.75 9.33 16.01
CA LEU A 234 5.98 8.70 16.46
C LEU A 234 7.15 9.70 16.45
N GLY A 235 7.28 10.52 15.41
CA GLY A 235 8.33 11.54 15.31
C GLY A 235 8.21 12.60 16.41
N GLN A 236 7.00 13.07 16.67
CA GLN A 236 6.73 13.97 17.79
C GLN A 236 7.06 13.34 19.14
N GLN A 237 6.64 12.10 19.38
CA GLN A 237 6.95 11.39 20.60
C GLN A 237 8.47 11.16 20.73
N ALA A 238 9.14 10.83 19.64
CA ALA A 238 10.60 10.67 19.60
C ALA A 238 11.33 11.97 19.96
N ALA A 239 10.84 13.13 19.53
CA ALA A 239 11.39 14.43 19.94
C ALA A 239 11.30 14.63 21.46
N SER A 240 10.18 14.22 22.09
CA SER A 240 10.06 14.27 23.56
C SER A 240 10.99 13.26 24.27
N TRP A 241 11.15 12.05 23.71
CA TRP A 241 12.10 11.07 24.22
C TRP A 241 13.54 11.56 24.09
N GLN A 242 13.84 12.33 23.04
CA GLN A 242 15.16 12.89 22.80
C GLN A 242 15.54 13.93 23.87
N GLN A 243 14.58 14.70 24.40
CA GLN A 243 14.85 15.62 25.51
C GLN A 243 15.28 14.88 26.78
N ARG A 244 14.70 13.69 27.04
CA ARG A 244 15.02 12.87 28.21
C ARG A 244 16.26 12.00 28.02
N SER A 245 16.44 11.45 26.81
CA SER A 245 17.56 10.57 26.47
C SER A 245 18.05 10.82 25.04
N PRO A 246 18.85 11.88 24.82
CA PRO A 246 19.34 12.23 23.49
C PRO A 246 20.17 11.10 22.87
N LYS A 247 21.05 10.48 23.67
CA LYS A 247 21.90 9.36 23.24
C LYS A 247 21.07 8.10 22.94
N GLY A 248 20.00 7.86 23.70
CA GLY A 248 19.10 6.72 23.49
C GLY A 248 18.38 6.80 22.14
N VAL A 249 17.74 7.93 21.85
CA VAL A 249 17.06 8.15 20.57
C VAL A 249 18.05 8.12 19.40
N LYS A 250 19.23 8.75 19.55
CA LYS A 250 20.28 8.69 18.50
C LYS A 250 20.72 7.25 18.21
N ARG A 251 20.97 6.44 19.25
CA ARG A 251 21.34 5.02 19.09
C ARG A 251 20.21 4.20 18.47
N TRP A 252 18.96 4.44 18.86
CA TRP A 252 17.81 3.78 18.25
C TRP A 252 17.70 4.08 16.76
N LEU A 253 17.76 5.35 16.36
CA LEU A 253 17.63 5.74 14.95
C LEU A 253 18.80 5.23 14.11
N TRP A 254 20.05 5.48 14.54
CA TRP A 254 21.23 5.00 13.81
C TRP A 254 21.34 3.48 13.80
N GLY A 255 21.09 2.83 14.94
CA GLY A 255 21.11 1.37 15.04
C GLY A 255 20.05 0.72 14.15
N SER A 256 18.84 1.27 14.11
CA SER A 256 17.80 0.80 13.20
C SER A 256 18.17 1.05 11.74
N GLY A 257 18.74 2.22 11.42
CA GLY A 257 19.21 2.54 10.07
C GLY A 257 20.28 1.57 9.57
N TRP A 258 21.30 1.29 10.39
CA TRP A 258 22.32 0.30 10.08
C TRP A 258 21.71 -1.10 9.94
N ALA A 259 20.87 -1.52 10.88
CA ALA A 259 20.27 -2.85 10.84
C ALA A 259 19.40 -3.07 9.60
N VAL A 260 18.50 -2.12 9.28
CA VAL A 260 17.66 -2.19 8.07
C VAL A 260 18.52 -2.21 6.81
N THR A 261 19.53 -1.35 6.72
CA THR A 261 20.43 -1.30 5.57
C THR A 261 21.20 -2.62 5.41
N SER A 262 21.73 -3.18 6.49
CA SER A 262 22.43 -4.46 6.46
C SER A 262 21.49 -5.61 6.05
N VAL A 263 20.27 -5.67 6.58
CA VAL A 263 19.28 -6.69 6.18
C VAL A 263 18.94 -6.56 4.70
N LEU A 264 18.65 -5.35 4.22
CA LEU A 264 18.35 -5.12 2.81
C LEU A 264 19.53 -5.48 1.91
N LEU A 265 20.77 -5.15 2.32
CA LEU A 265 21.97 -5.54 1.59
C LEU A 265 22.14 -7.06 1.54
N LEU A 266 21.94 -7.76 2.66
CA LEU A 266 21.98 -9.23 2.70
C LEU A 266 20.92 -9.86 1.81
N LEU A 267 19.69 -9.32 1.81
CA LEU A 267 18.62 -9.76 0.92
C LEU A 267 18.99 -9.51 -0.54
N LEU A 268 19.49 -8.32 -0.91
CA LEU A 268 19.92 -8.01 -2.27
C LEU A 268 21.09 -8.90 -2.72
N LEU A 269 22.06 -9.16 -1.86
CA LEU A 269 23.15 -10.11 -2.12
C LEU A 269 22.60 -11.52 -2.33
N HIS A 270 21.59 -11.94 -1.57
CA HIS A 270 20.94 -13.23 -1.78
C HIS A 270 20.18 -13.29 -3.11
N LEU A 271 19.43 -12.24 -3.46
CA LEU A 271 18.69 -12.15 -4.72
C LEU A 271 19.60 -12.21 -5.94
N THR A 272 20.79 -11.62 -5.85
CA THR A 272 21.75 -11.53 -6.97
C THR A 272 22.72 -12.70 -7.03
N LEU A 273 23.32 -13.08 -5.90
CA LEU A 273 24.39 -14.08 -5.84
C LEU A 273 23.94 -15.42 -5.27
N GLY A 274 22.77 -15.49 -4.65
CA GLY A 274 22.32 -16.71 -3.97
C GLY A 274 23.09 -16.99 -2.67
N THR A 275 23.44 -15.96 -1.90
CA THR A 275 24.27 -16.10 -0.69
C THR A 275 23.66 -16.99 0.40
N LEU A 276 22.33 -17.05 0.52
CA LEU A 276 21.65 -17.96 1.47
C LEU A 276 21.21 -19.28 0.82
N GLN A 277 21.47 -19.47 -0.47
CA GLN A 277 20.98 -20.61 -1.24
C GLN A 277 21.95 -21.80 -1.18
N LYS A 278 21.40 -23.03 -1.21
CA LYS A 278 22.12 -24.29 -1.34
C LYS A 278 21.49 -25.16 -2.45
N PRO A 279 22.20 -25.49 -3.54
CA PRO A 279 23.59 -25.11 -3.81
C PRO A 279 23.73 -23.65 -4.30
N SER A 280 24.89 -23.05 -4.02
CA SER A 280 25.34 -21.78 -4.60
C SER A 280 26.86 -21.65 -4.48
N ARG A 281 27.52 -21.08 -5.50
CA ARG A 281 28.94 -20.74 -5.49
C ARG A 281 29.29 -19.70 -4.42
N TYR A 282 28.34 -18.84 -4.08
CA TYR A 282 28.52 -17.74 -3.14
C TYR A 282 27.81 -18.00 -1.80
N ALA A 283 27.49 -19.27 -1.51
CA ALA A 283 26.76 -19.65 -0.31
C ALA A 283 27.55 -19.28 0.96
N LEU A 284 27.02 -18.36 1.74
CA LEU A 284 27.51 -18.06 3.08
C LEU A 284 27.21 -19.26 3.98
N LEU A 285 28.24 -19.75 4.67
CA LEU A 285 28.14 -20.89 5.58
C LEU A 285 27.54 -22.15 4.92
N GLY A 286 27.75 -22.33 3.60
CA GLY A 286 27.24 -23.47 2.84
C GLY A 286 25.76 -23.38 2.42
N GLY A 287 25.08 -22.28 2.77
CA GLY A 287 23.70 -22.01 2.37
C GLY A 287 22.65 -22.77 3.18
N PHE A 288 21.45 -22.21 3.26
CA PHE A 288 20.37 -22.67 4.14
C PHE A 288 19.07 -22.99 3.39
N LEU A 289 18.89 -22.45 2.18
CA LEU A 289 17.65 -22.55 1.41
C LEU A 289 17.87 -23.32 0.10
N THR A 290 17.11 -24.38 -0.15
CA THR A 290 17.04 -24.98 -1.48
C THR A 290 16.24 -24.08 -2.41
N PRO A 291 16.47 -24.09 -3.74
CA PRO A 291 15.67 -23.29 -4.66
C PRO A 291 14.16 -23.51 -4.54
N SER A 292 13.73 -24.74 -4.27
CA SER A 292 12.31 -25.08 -4.06
C SER A 292 11.68 -24.44 -2.81
N ASN A 293 12.49 -24.14 -1.79
CA ASN A 293 12.04 -23.55 -0.52
C ASN A 293 12.35 -22.06 -0.43
N ASP A 294 12.94 -21.48 -1.48
CA ASP A 294 13.34 -20.09 -1.54
C ASP A 294 12.28 -19.28 -2.29
N ALA A 295 11.47 -18.52 -1.56
CA ALA A 295 10.42 -17.69 -2.13
C ALA A 295 10.95 -16.61 -3.09
N SER A 296 12.23 -16.24 -3.00
CA SER A 296 12.82 -15.26 -3.91
C SER A 296 12.94 -15.75 -5.34
N THR A 297 12.82 -17.06 -5.59
CA THR A 297 12.82 -17.64 -6.94
C THR A 297 11.60 -17.25 -7.77
N GLN A 298 10.56 -16.66 -7.15
CA GLN A 298 9.45 -16.03 -7.86
C GLN A 298 9.88 -14.78 -8.65
N LEU A 299 11.02 -14.18 -8.31
CA LEU A 299 11.60 -13.07 -9.05
C LEU A 299 12.43 -13.63 -10.22
N ILE A 300 11.80 -13.67 -11.40
CA ILE A 300 12.47 -14.11 -12.63
C ILE A 300 13.44 -13.03 -13.11
N ASP A 301 14.68 -13.44 -13.40
CA ASP A 301 15.68 -12.59 -14.02
C ASP A 301 15.32 -12.37 -15.50
N ILE A 302 14.81 -11.16 -15.79
CA ILE A 302 14.39 -10.75 -17.13
C ILE A 302 15.58 -10.73 -18.12
N GLN A 303 16.81 -10.49 -17.66
CA GLN A 303 17.98 -10.47 -18.54
C GLN A 303 18.34 -11.89 -18.99
N GLN A 304 18.32 -12.86 -18.07
CA GLN A 304 18.53 -14.27 -18.42
C GLN A 304 17.42 -14.80 -19.33
N LEU A 305 16.17 -14.43 -19.05
CA LEU A 305 15.04 -14.76 -19.92
C LEU A 305 15.24 -14.20 -21.33
N ARG A 306 15.63 -12.91 -21.44
CA ARG A 306 15.94 -12.26 -22.72
C ARG A 306 17.08 -12.96 -23.46
N GLN A 307 18.17 -13.28 -22.78
CA GLN A 307 19.28 -14.03 -23.37
C GLN A 307 18.83 -15.38 -23.93
N GLY A 308 17.94 -16.08 -23.21
CA GLY A 308 17.31 -17.30 -23.69
C GLY A 308 16.55 -17.10 -25.00
N PHE A 309 15.68 -16.08 -25.06
CA PHE A 309 14.93 -15.74 -26.28
C PHE A 309 15.81 -15.26 -27.44
N ALA A 310 17.00 -14.73 -27.16
CA ALA A 310 17.98 -14.38 -28.19
C ALA A 310 18.71 -15.60 -28.80
N SER A 311 18.48 -16.82 -28.29
CA SER A 311 19.04 -18.02 -28.89
C SER A 311 18.53 -18.24 -30.32
N PRO A 312 19.33 -18.84 -31.23
CA PRO A 312 18.88 -19.10 -32.61
C PRO A 312 17.60 -19.93 -32.68
N LEU A 313 17.46 -20.91 -31.78
CA LEU A 313 16.29 -21.79 -31.70
C LEU A 313 15.01 -21.01 -31.40
N LEU A 314 15.01 -20.17 -30.35
CA LEU A 314 13.84 -19.38 -29.99
C LEU A 314 13.61 -18.20 -30.92
N THR A 315 14.65 -17.63 -31.53
CA THR A 315 14.52 -16.61 -32.57
C THR A 315 13.80 -17.17 -33.80
N ALA A 316 14.14 -18.40 -34.21
CA ALA A 316 13.45 -19.10 -35.30
C ALA A 316 11.98 -19.41 -34.94
N ALA A 317 11.73 -19.95 -33.75
CA ALA A 317 10.37 -20.23 -33.28
C ALA A 317 9.50 -18.96 -33.17
N MET A 318 10.05 -17.86 -32.64
CA MET A 318 9.38 -16.55 -32.55
C MET A 318 8.99 -16.00 -33.93
N SER A 319 9.80 -16.28 -34.95
CA SER A 319 9.52 -15.85 -36.33
C SER A 319 8.36 -16.62 -36.97
N GLN A 320 8.07 -17.83 -36.48
CA GLN A 320 7.01 -18.71 -37.01
C GLN A 320 5.65 -18.52 -36.31
N VAL A 321 5.60 -17.86 -35.15
CA VAL A 321 4.36 -17.64 -34.41
C VAL A 321 3.84 -16.21 -34.60
N ASN A 322 2.54 -16.03 -34.39
CA ASN A 322 1.89 -14.73 -34.46
C ASN A 322 1.90 -13.99 -33.12
N PHE A 323 1.86 -14.74 -32.00
CA PHE A 323 1.79 -14.17 -30.65
C PHE A 323 2.49 -15.01 -29.60
N VAL A 324 2.72 -14.41 -28.44
CA VAL A 324 3.25 -15.07 -27.24
C VAL A 324 2.17 -15.08 -26.17
N PHE A 325 2.07 -16.15 -25.40
CA PHE A 325 1.14 -16.19 -24.29
C PHE A 325 1.69 -16.98 -23.10
N THR A 326 1.09 -16.72 -21.94
CA THR A 326 1.46 -17.37 -20.68
C THR A 326 0.20 -17.82 -19.93
N ASN A 327 0.39 -18.65 -18.90
CA ASN A 327 -0.67 -19.09 -17.98
C ASN A 327 -0.68 -18.32 -16.66
N ASP A 328 0.07 -17.23 -16.56
CA ASP A 328 0.20 -16.42 -15.34
C ASP A 328 0.44 -14.95 -15.72
N LEU A 329 -0.34 -14.06 -15.12
CA LEU A 329 -0.29 -12.63 -15.41
C LEU A 329 1.10 -12.00 -15.17
N PHE A 330 1.79 -12.40 -14.09
CA PHE A 330 3.07 -11.82 -13.72
C PHE A 330 4.16 -12.25 -14.69
N LEU A 331 4.16 -13.54 -15.07
CA LEU A 331 5.04 -14.09 -16.08
C LEU A 331 4.81 -13.41 -17.44
N ALA A 332 3.56 -13.13 -17.83
CA ALA A 332 3.26 -12.39 -19.05
C ALA A 332 4.00 -11.04 -19.11
N GLY A 333 3.96 -10.28 -18.01
CA GLY A 333 4.69 -9.00 -17.92
C GLY A 333 6.20 -9.16 -18.05
N GLN A 334 6.78 -10.16 -17.38
CA GLN A 334 8.22 -10.45 -17.42
C GLN A 334 8.68 -10.91 -18.81
N VAL A 335 7.93 -11.81 -19.45
CA VAL A 335 8.19 -12.27 -20.82
C VAL A 335 8.09 -11.11 -21.79
N GLY A 336 7.05 -10.26 -21.68
CA GLY A 336 6.91 -9.06 -22.51
C GLY A 336 8.13 -8.14 -22.43
N MET A 337 8.63 -7.87 -21.21
CA MET A 337 9.86 -7.08 -21.00
C MET A 337 11.12 -7.77 -21.53
N ALA A 338 11.16 -9.11 -21.54
CA ALA A 338 12.29 -9.87 -22.06
C ALA A 338 12.36 -9.80 -23.60
N ILE A 339 11.24 -10.02 -24.29
CA ILE A 339 11.19 -10.13 -25.76
C ILE A 339 11.10 -8.78 -26.48
N ALA A 340 10.59 -7.73 -25.83
CA ALA A 340 10.36 -6.43 -26.47
C ALA A 340 11.61 -5.82 -27.16
N PRO A 341 12.84 -5.90 -26.59
CA PRO A 341 14.03 -5.39 -27.27
C PRO A 341 14.58 -6.29 -28.40
N LEU A 342 14.05 -7.51 -28.56
CA LEU A 342 14.54 -8.49 -29.52
C LEU A 342 13.65 -8.52 -30.76
N GLN A 343 12.46 -9.10 -30.62
CA GLN A 343 11.44 -9.22 -31.65
C GLN A 343 10.10 -8.95 -30.98
N PRO A 344 9.61 -7.70 -31.01
CA PRO A 344 8.31 -7.37 -30.43
C PRO A 344 7.23 -8.26 -31.04
N LYS A 345 6.55 -9.02 -30.19
CA LYS A 345 5.37 -9.80 -30.56
C LYS A 345 4.21 -9.41 -29.63
N PRO A 346 2.97 -9.42 -30.13
CA PRO A 346 1.81 -9.33 -29.26
C PRO A 346 1.87 -10.39 -28.18
N ILE A 347 1.58 -10.00 -26.94
CA ILE A 347 1.58 -10.89 -25.79
C ILE A 347 0.24 -10.88 -25.08
N THR A 348 -0.23 -12.05 -24.68
CA THR A 348 -1.46 -12.21 -23.90
C THR A 348 -1.30 -13.18 -22.74
N CYS A 349 -2.32 -13.30 -21.91
CA CYS A 349 -2.39 -14.24 -20.80
C CYS A 349 -3.65 -15.08 -20.95
N PHE A 350 -3.54 -16.40 -20.79
CA PHE A 350 -4.67 -17.33 -20.75
C PHE A 350 -4.85 -17.84 -19.32
N ASP A 351 -5.34 -16.96 -18.44
CA ASP A 351 -5.58 -17.22 -17.02
C ASP A 351 -7.01 -16.81 -16.67
N GLN A 352 -7.47 -17.17 -15.47
CA GLN A 352 -8.69 -16.66 -14.86
C GLN A 352 -8.50 -15.21 -14.35
N ASP A 353 -7.27 -14.76 -14.04
CA ASP A 353 -6.98 -13.37 -13.64
C ASP A 353 -6.27 -12.58 -14.76
N LEU A 354 -7.03 -12.17 -15.77
CA LEU A 354 -6.51 -11.52 -16.98
C LEU A 354 -6.12 -10.04 -16.80
N ARG A 355 -6.80 -9.32 -15.92
CA ARG A 355 -6.64 -7.87 -15.68
C ARG A 355 -6.58 -7.06 -16.99
N GLY A 356 -5.49 -6.33 -17.22
CA GLY A 356 -5.31 -5.51 -18.43
C GLY A 356 -5.43 -6.33 -19.73
N PHE A 357 -4.98 -7.59 -19.73
CA PHE A 357 -5.04 -8.45 -20.93
C PHE A 357 -6.47 -8.73 -21.42
N ALA A 358 -7.47 -8.63 -20.53
CA ALA A 358 -8.88 -8.75 -20.91
C ALA A 358 -9.36 -7.60 -21.81
N PHE A 359 -8.64 -6.48 -21.84
CA PHE A 359 -9.03 -5.26 -22.57
C PHE A 359 -8.02 -4.86 -23.66
N TRP A 360 -6.83 -5.46 -23.69
CA TRP A 360 -5.80 -5.16 -24.71
C TRP A 360 -5.94 -5.97 -26.00
N SER A 361 -6.81 -6.98 -26.01
CA SER A 361 -7.09 -7.85 -27.16
C SER A 361 -8.54 -8.30 -27.13
N THR A 362 -9.05 -8.94 -28.18
CA THR A 362 -10.35 -9.63 -28.16
C THR A 362 -10.16 -11.16 -28.08
N PRO A 363 -11.14 -11.95 -27.61
CA PRO A 363 -11.02 -13.40 -27.54
C PRO A 363 -10.72 -14.05 -28.90
N ASP A 364 -11.43 -13.61 -29.94
CA ASP A 364 -11.32 -14.17 -31.29
C ASP A 364 -10.05 -13.74 -32.04
N GLN A 365 -9.37 -12.68 -31.58
CA GLN A 365 -8.15 -12.17 -32.21
C GLN A 365 -7.10 -13.25 -32.44
N TRP A 366 -7.01 -14.24 -31.53
CA TRP A 366 -5.99 -15.28 -31.56
C TRP A 366 -6.43 -16.57 -32.26
N VAL A 367 -7.71 -16.71 -32.56
CA VAL A 367 -8.26 -17.93 -33.16
C VAL A 367 -7.67 -18.14 -34.55
N GLY A 368 -7.26 -19.37 -34.84
CA GLY A 368 -6.56 -19.77 -36.07
C GLY A 368 -5.09 -19.39 -36.12
N GLN A 369 -4.56 -18.67 -35.13
CA GLN A 369 -3.16 -18.25 -35.10
C GLN A 369 -2.26 -19.23 -34.34
N ASP A 370 -0.97 -19.19 -34.67
CA ASP A 370 0.06 -19.94 -33.97
C ASP A 370 0.63 -19.09 -32.83
N GLY A 371 0.81 -19.72 -31.67
CA GLY A 371 1.25 -19.07 -30.44
C GLY A 371 2.48 -19.74 -29.84
N LEU A 372 3.26 -18.97 -29.08
CA LEU A 372 4.33 -19.50 -28.25
C LEU A 372 3.92 -19.43 -26.77
N LEU A 373 3.69 -20.58 -26.16
CA LEU A 373 3.42 -20.69 -24.73
C LEU A 373 4.73 -20.59 -23.96
N VAL A 374 4.76 -19.69 -22.98
CA VAL A 374 5.86 -19.58 -22.00
C VAL A 374 5.30 -19.84 -20.61
N THR A 375 5.81 -20.87 -19.93
CA THR A 375 5.33 -21.31 -18.62
C THR A 375 6.49 -21.74 -17.72
N SER A 376 6.28 -21.77 -16.41
CA SER A 376 7.26 -22.35 -15.50
C SER A 376 7.19 -23.89 -15.54
N ALA A 377 8.33 -24.56 -15.42
CA ALA A 377 8.38 -26.03 -15.34
C ALA A 377 7.56 -26.59 -14.16
N LEU A 378 7.37 -25.79 -13.10
CA LEU A 378 6.53 -26.16 -11.96
C LEU A 378 5.04 -26.26 -12.32
N GLN A 379 4.59 -25.52 -13.35
CA GLN A 379 3.19 -25.45 -13.75
C GLN A 379 2.91 -26.17 -15.07
N SER A 380 3.93 -26.45 -15.89
CA SER A 380 3.77 -26.91 -17.27
C SER A 380 2.88 -28.13 -17.43
N SER A 381 3.03 -29.15 -16.58
CA SER A 381 2.19 -30.35 -16.63
C SER A 381 0.69 -30.04 -16.49
N ARG A 382 0.33 -29.08 -15.65
CA ARG A 382 -1.06 -28.62 -15.48
C ARG A 382 -1.48 -27.73 -16.66
N THR A 383 -0.61 -26.80 -17.05
CA THR A 383 -0.83 -25.86 -18.16
C THR A 383 -1.09 -26.58 -19.48
N LEU A 384 -0.29 -27.59 -19.81
CA LEU A 384 -0.44 -28.35 -21.05
C LEU A 384 -1.77 -29.12 -21.09
N LYS A 385 -2.18 -29.74 -19.97
CA LYS A 385 -3.49 -30.40 -19.86
C LYS A 385 -4.65 -29.42 -20.07
N GLN A 386 -4.52 -28.21 -19.52
CA GLN A 386 -5.53 -27.15 -19.68
C GLN A 386 -5.67 -26.70 -21.14
N TYR A 387 -4.56 -26.60 -21.88
CA TYR A 387 -4.57 -26.09 -23.25
C TYR A 387 -4.68 -27.16 -24.34
N GLN A 388 -4.63 -28.45 -24.00
CA GLN A 388 -4.66 -29.54 -24.96
C GLN A 388 -5.88 -29.51 -25.90
N THR A 389 -7.02 -28.99 -25.44
CA THR A 389 -8.24 -28.87 -26.28
C THR A 389 -8.38 -27.54 -27.01
N TYR A 390 -7.43 -26.62 -26.82
CA TYR A 390 -7.45 -25.29 -27.41
C TYR A 390 -6.54 -25.17 -28.63
N PHE A 391 -5.54 -26.03 -28.76
CA PHE A 391 -4.59 -26.00 -29.88
C PHE A 391 -4.59 -27.33 -30.62
N GLN A 392 -4.32 -27.29 -31.92
CA GLN A 392 -4.21 -28.49 -32.73
C GLN A 392 -3.02 -29.34 -32.29
N THR A 393 -1.86 -28.71 -32.10
CA THR A 393 -0.67 -29.35 -31.54
C THR A 393 0.02 -28.44 -30.54
N ILE A 394 0.68 -29.04 -29.55
CA ILE A 394 1.55 -28.35 -28.59
C ILE A 394 2.86 -29.12 -28.53
N GLN A 395 3.96 -28.48 -28.90
CA GLN A 395 5.29 -29.10 -28.97
C GLN A 395 6.29 -28.31 -28.17
N LYS A 396 7.10 -29.00 -27.36
CA LYS A 396 8.15 -28.35 -26.57
C LYS A 396 9.27 -27.88 -27.50
N VAL A 397 9.68 -26.62 -27.36
CA VAL A 397 10.73 -26.00 -28.17
C VAL A 397 12.03 -25.90 -27.37
N ALA A 398 11.98 -25.36 -26.16
CA ALA A 398 13.17 -25.08 -25.38
C ALA A 398 12.92 -25.08 -23.87
N ASP A 399 14.01 -25.32 -23.13
CA ASP A 399 14.13 -25.08 -21.70
C ASP A 399 15.08 -23.93 -21.44
N LEU A 400 14.60 -22.91 -20.71
CA LEU A 400 15.36 -21.74 -20.32
C LEU A 400 15.66 -21.82 -18.81
N PRO A 401 16.84 -22.34 -18.42
CA PRO A 401 17.23 -22.40 -17.02
C PRO A 401 17.60 -20.99 -16.52
N ILE A 402 16.87 -20.50 -15.53
CA ILE A 402 17.23 -19.31 -14.76
C ILE A 402 18.18 -19.74 -13.66
N ARG A 403 19.33 -19.06 -13.56
CA ARG A 403 20.41 -19.41 -12.66
C ARG A 403 20.67 -18.33 -11.64
N ARG A 404 21.10 -18.76 -10.45
CA ARG A 404 21.60 -17.88 -9.40
C ARG A 404 22.66 -18.62 -8.59
N GLY A 405 23.81 -17.99 -8.38
CA GLY A 405 24.95 -18.64 -7.72
C GLY A 405 25.45 -19.89 -8.45
N GLY A 406 25.26 -19.98 -9.77
CA GLY A 406 25.63 -21.14 -10.60
C GLY A 406 24.63 -22.30 -10.59
N ALA A 407 23.68 -22.32 -9.64
CA ALA A 407 22.62 -23.31 -9.60
C ALA A 407 21.39 -22.86 -10.40
N ILE A 408 20.64 -23.82 -10.96
CA ILE A 408 19.35 -23.55 -11.58
C ILE A 408 18.33 -23.32 -10.46
N VAL A 409 17.67 -22.18 -10.49
CA VAL A 409 16.62 -21.84 -9.51
C VAL A 409 15.22 -22.00 -10.06
N GLN A 410 15.07 -21.85 -11.37
CA GLN A 410 13.81 -22.05 -12.06
C GLN A 410 14.11 -22.48 -13.50
N VAL A 411 13.20 -23.23 -14.10
CA VAL A 411 13.21 -23.52 -15.53
C VAL A 411 11.94 -22.95 -16.13
N ILE A 412 12.10 -22.12 -17.15
CA ILE A 412 11.01 -21.63 -17.98
C ILE A 412 10.96 -22.49 -19.22
N GLU A 413 9.83 -23.15 -19.45
CA GLU A 413 9.60 -24.03 -20.58
C GLU A 413 8.84 -23.27 -21.66
N VAL A 414 9.26 -23.47 -22.91
CA VAL A 414 8.68 -22.80 -24.07
C VAL A 414 8.11 -23.85 -25.02
N TYR A 415 6.86 -23.66 -25.43
CA TYR A 415 6.16 -24.56 -26.33
C TYR A 415 5.59 -23.80 -27.52
N GLN A 416 5.69 -24.39 -28.71
CA GLN A 416 5.01 -23.93 -29.90
C GLN A 416 3.62 -24.57 -29.93
N CYS A 417 2.61 -23.74 -30.10
CA CYS A 417 1.21 -24.12 -30.12
C CYS A 417 0.64 -23.77 -31.49
N GLN A 418 0.26 -24.77 -32.27
CA GLN A 418 -0.28 -24.59 -33.62
C GLN A 418 -1.79 -24.42 -33.57
N GLN A 419 -2.28 -23.39 -34.27
CA GLN A 419 -3.68 -23.04 -34.48
C GLN A 419 -4.54 -23.09 -33.22
N LEU A 420 -4.81 -21.92 -32.64
CA LEU A 420 -5.84 -21.81 -31.60
C LEU A 420 -7.22 -22.15 -32.18
N LEU A 421 -7.84 -23.23 -31.73
CA LEU A 421 -9.07 -23.81 -32.27
C LEU A 421 -10.33 -23.06 -31.85
N LYS A 422 -10.31 -22.40 -30.69
CA LYS A 422 -11.46 -21.70 -30.09
C LYS A 422 -10.96 -20.61 -29.15
N PRO A 423 -11.74 -19.52 -28.95
CA PRO A 423 -11.33 -18.45 -28.06
C PRO A 423 -11.11 -18.96 -26.63
N TYR A 424 -10.09 -18.44 -25.96
CA TYR A 424 -9.88 -18.72 -24.54
C TYR A 424 -10.91 -17.93 -23.71
N PRO A 425 -11.64 -18.57 -22.77
CA PRO A 425 -12.72 -17.92 -22.04
C PRO A 425 -12.18 -16.77 -21.19
N ARG A 426 -12.94 -15.66 -21.16
CA ARG A 426 -12.63 -14.49 -20.33
C ARG A 426 -13.71 -14.29 -19.28
N PRO A 427 -13.36 -14.11 -18.00
CA PRO A 427 -14.35 -13.86 -16.96
C PRO A 427 -14.94 -12.44 -16.99
N TYR A 428 -14.28 -11.53 -17.71
CA TYR A 428 -14.68 -10.13 -17.95
C TYR A 428 -13.90 -9.58 -19.14
N GLY A 429 -14.28 -8.40 -19.63
CA GLY A 429 -13.73 -7.82 -20.87
C GLY A 429 -14.70 -7.95 -22.03
N GLN A 430 -14.40 -7.31 -23.16
CA GLN A 430 -15.25 -7.44 -24.35
C GLN A 430 -15.29 -8.90 -24.78
N SER A 431 -16.51 -9.45 -24.82
CA SER A 431 -16.84 -10.79 -25.28
C SER A 431 -16.66 -10.91 -26.78
#